data_AF-A0A920QFA1-F1
#
_entry.id   AF-A0A920QFA1-F1
#
_cell.length_a   1.000
_cell.length_b   1.000
_cell.length_c   1.000
_cell.angle_alpha   90.00
_cell.angle_beta   90.00
_cell.angle_gamma   90.00
#
_symmetry.space_group_name_H-M   'P 1'
#
loop_
_entity.id
_entity.type
_entity.pdbx_description
1 polymer ?
#
loop_
_entity_poly.entity_id
_entity_poly.type
_entity_poly.pdbx_seq_one_letter_code
_entity_poly.pdbx_strand_id
1 'polypeptide(L)'
;MKVSNASIAIDELEVNPLLPVPGGAVDIYEEEDFKVTWNGNQGDFFDASTLANAPKNAALANEGTVAFGSSELGLGIHLIRHVNDGLYGNSKSWISSLGLGGVPGEQDEFVGLSFGKVVPVSSIAWGRDNGNTATDACGGTCKDRSIGIYTIQYTLTENPDEITEETDDAETGWQTIAYVEYLPTAPQEFIPYLRHEFKVGSGDEEAPVEATGIRIIVSSGMIAIDELEVNPTDEQQDGQIEPEKPADLAIETGEGFEIIWDGNEGDFYSDAALAEVPNNDGLAENGAVAFGSSELDFGVHYIDNINDGFYGNSKSWIAKFTDPADVKPFVGLNFGKIVPVSSIAWGRDNGNNTDDCCGGQLRDRSFDVYHLDYTTVEEPDADTPEADDPIDGWVAIGSVKFKTASDTFSPWLRHRFDVSLNNQPISATGIRIRVNSNQTAIDEIEVNTETGQDSESQLTITLENDGLVISWTGDAILESNDSLGLGSKWGDVTDQSNPYTVPSEATGTGAMYYRTKSE
;
A
#
# COMPACT_ATOMS: atom_id res chain seq x y z
N MET A 1 -21.87 17.52 9.03
CA MET A 1 -20.60 18.29 9.04
C MET A 1 -20.67 19.43 10.05
N LYS A 2 -19.66 19.60 10.91
CA LYS A 2 -19.46 20.79 11.75
C LYS A 2 -18.28 21.57 11.18
N VAL A 3 -18.47 22.85 10.88
CA VAL A 3 -17.40 23.75 10.43
C VAL A 3 -16.86 24.57 11.60
N SER A 4 -15.54 24.73 11.65
CA SER A 4 -14.80 25.31 12.77
C SER A 4 -14.86 26.83 12.83
N ASN A 5 -15.26 27.51 11.75
CA ASN A 5 -15.53 28.96 11.78
C ASN A 5 -16.59 29.39 10.74
N ALA A 6 -17.16 30.59 10.95
CA ALA A 6 -18.27 31.16 10.16
C ALA A 6 -17.86 31.82 8.82
N SER A 7 -16.58 31.74 8.46
CA SER A 7 -15.98 32.28 7.23
C SER A 7 -15.64 31.17 6.22
N ILE A 8 -15.90 29.91 6.55
CA ILE A 8 -15.83 28.80 5.60
C ILE A 8 -17.08 28.86 4.72
N ALA A 9 -16.89 29.19 3.44
CA ALA A 9 -17.92 29.03 2.42
C ALA A 9 -17.84 27.60 1.88
N ILE A 10 -18.94 26.86 2.02
CA ILE A 10 -19.15 25.57 1.35
C ILE A 10 -19.84 25.92 0.04
N ASP A 11 -19.17 25.70 -1.08
CA ASP A 11 -19.68 26.07 -2.41
C ASP A 11 -20.74 25.05 -2.89
N GLU A 12 -20.49 23.76 -2.68
CA GLU A 12 -21.45 22.69 -2.95
C GLU A 12 -21.33 21.55 -1.92
N LEU A 13 -22.46 20.95 -1.55
CA LEU A 13 -22.54 19.73 -0.76
C LEU A 13 -23.32 18.72 -1.60
N GLU A 14 -22.61 17.85 -2.31
CA GLU A 14 -23.23 16.77 -3.06
C GLU A 14 -23.45 15.58 -2.11
N VAL A 15 -24.71 15.35 -1.73
CA VAL A 15 -25.12 14.09 -1.14
C VAL A 15 -25.58 13.23 -2.31
N ASN A 16 -24.67 12.43 -2.87
CA ASN A 16 -25.01 11.45 -3.87
C ASN A 16 -25.86 10.37 -3.18
N PRO A 17 -27.18 10.26 -3.44
CA PRO A 17 -27.87 9.02 -3.08
C PRO A 17 -27.16 7.89 -3.82
N LEU A 18 -26.94 6.75 -3.15
CA LEU A 18 -26.47 5.52 -3.80
C LEU A 18 -27.25 5.39 -5.11
N LEU A 19 -26.55 5.52 -6.25
CA LEU A 19 -27.21 5.37 -7.54
C LEU A 19 -27.79 3.95 -7.54
N PRO A 20 -29.08 3.78 -7.83
CA PRO A 20 -29.64 2.44 -7.93
C PRO A 20 -28.84 1.67 -8.97
N VAL A 21 -28.53 0.41 -8.66
CA VAL A 21 -27.83 -0.51 -9.56
C VAL A 21 -28.39 -0.33 -10.99
N PRO A 22 -27.55 0.03 -11.98
CA PRO A 22 -28.00 0.22 -13.34
C PRO A 22 -28.71 -1.06 -13.79
N GLY A 23 -29.98 -0.95 -14.18
CA GLY A 23 -30.78 -2.12 -14.54
C GLY A 23 -30.09 -2.93 -15.64
N GLY A 24 -29.79 -4.21 -15.35
CA GLY A 24 -29.08 -5.11 -16.27
C GLY A 24 -27.55 -5.11 -16.18
N ALA A 25 -26.97 -4.49 -15.14
CA ALA A 25 -25.53 -4.51 -14.84
C ALA A 25 -25.11 -5.71 -13.97
N VAL A 26 -25.71 -5.79 -12.79
CA VAL A 26 -25.47 -6.82 -11.78
C VAL A 26 -26.81 -7.19 -11.16
N ASP A 27 -27.08 -8.48 -11.02
CA ASP A 27 -28.24 -8.99 -10.30
C ASP A 27 -27.78 -9.50 -8.93
N ILE A 28 -28.40 -9.01 -7.86
CA ILE A 28 -28.09 -9.40 -6.48
C ILE A 28 -29.30 -10.14 -5.91
N TYR A 29 -29.08 -11.37 -5.44
CA TYR A 29 -30.07 -12.21 -4.77
C TYR A 29 -29.59 -12.49 -3.35
N GLU A 30 -30.23 -11.85 -2.37
CA GLU A 30 -29.89 -11.96 -0.95
C GLU A 30 -30.67 -13.13 -0.31
N GLU A 31 -30.05 -13.83 0.63
CA GLU A 31 -30.76 -14.78 1.49
C GLU A 31 -31.60 -14.06 2.55
N GLU A 32 -32.56 -14.79 3.15
CA GLU A 32 -33.39 -14.24 4.22
C GLU A 32 -32.50 -13.71 5.37
N ASP A 33 -32.85 -12.54 5.90
CA ASP A 33 -32.12 -11.79 6.93
C ASP A 33 -30.79 -11.13 6.51
N PHE A 34 -30.41 -11.14 5.23
CA PHE A 34 -29.26 -10.37 4.74
C PHE A 34 -29.67 -9.22 3.83
N LYS A 35 -28.77 -8.24 3.72
CA LYS A 35 -28.84 -7.18 2.74
C LYS A 35 -27.49 -6.94 2.09
N VAL A 36 -27.47 -6.86 0.77
CA VAL A 36 -26.26 -6.68 -0.04
C VAL A 36 -26.51 -5.63 -1.10
N THR A 37 -25.77 -4.52 -1.02
CA THR A 37 -25.91 -3.42 -1.97
C THR A 37 -24.58 -3.03 -2.56
N TRP A 38 -24.51 -2.96 -3.90
CA TRP A 38 -23.37 -2.36 -4.57
C TRP A 38 -23.25 -0.88 -4.19
N ASN A 39 -22.05 -0.41 -3.89
CA ASN A 39 -21.81 0.96 -3.44
C ASN A 39 -22.01 2.01 -4.57
N GLY A 40 -22.14 1.57 -5.83
CA GLY A 40 -22.33 2.44 -6.98
C GLY A 40 -21.02 2.90 -7.65
N ASN A 41 -19.87 2.49 -7.10
CA ASN A 41 -18.55 2.80 -7.63
C ASN A 41 -17.92 1.57 -8.29
N GLN A 42 -17.05 1.86 -9.25
CA GLN A 42 -16.26 0.85 -9.96
C GLN A 42 -14.84 1.35 -10.08
N GLY A 43 -13.88 0.45 -9.90
CA GLY A 43 -12.48 0.77 -10.10
C GLY A 43 -11.88 1.75 -9.10
N ASP A 44 -12.48 1.90 -7.92
CA ASP A 44 -11.82 2.60 -6.82
C ASP A 44 -10.44 1.95 -6.58
N PHE A 45 -9.43 2.78 -6.31
CA PHE A 45 -8.02 2.36 -6.19
C PHE A 45 -7.39 1.81 -7.48
N PHE A 46 -7.95 2.13 -8.65
CA PHE A 46 -7.33 1.74 -9.92
C PHE A 46 -5.92 2.35 -10.06
N ASP A 47 -4.93 1.51 -10.35
CA ASP A 47 -3.55 1.94 -10.58
C ASP A 47 -2.95 1.24 -11.80
N ALA A 48 -2.49 2.03 -12.78
CA ALA A 48 -1.90 1.51 -14.01
C ALA A 48 -0.48 0.94 -13.82
N SER A 49 0.16 1.16 -12.67
CA SER A 49 1.52 0.74 -12.32
C SER A 49 1.67 -0.79 -12.25
N THR A 50 2.90 -1.28 -12.27
CA THR A 50 3.19 -2.73 -12.18
C THR A 50 2.83 -3.35 -10.82
N LEU A 51 2.51 -2.54 -9.81
CA LEU A 51 2.17 -2.96 -8.45
C LEU A 51 0.92 -2.21 -7.99
N ALA A 52 -0.21 -2.45 -8.67
CA ALA A 52 -1.48 -1.85 -8.30
C ALA A 52 -1.93 -2.36 -6.93
N ASN A 53 -1.95 -1.51 -5.91
CA ASN A 53 -2.19 -1.93 -4.53
C ASN A 53 -3.69 -1.92 -4.16
N ALA A 54 -4.11 -2.91 -3.38
CA ALA A 54 -5.39 -2.92 -2.71
C ALA A 54 -5.37 -1.99 -1.47
N PRO A 55 -6.49 -1.36 -1.10
CA PRO A 55 -6.57 -0.59 0.13
C PRO A 55 -6.42 -1.49 1.36
N LYS A 56 -6.00 -0.90 2.49
CA LYS A 56 -5.95 -1.61 3.78
C LYS A 56 -7.33 -2.16 4.13
N ASN A 57 -7.41 -3.46 4.41
CA ASN A 57 -8.65 -4.14 4.76
C ASN A 57 -8.36 -5.41 5.59
N ALA A 58 -9.37 -6.00 6.23
CA ALA A 58 -9.19 -7.14 7.14
C ALA A 58 -8.80 -8.45 6.45
N ALA A 59 -8.95 -8.55 5.12
CA ALA A 59 -8.60 -9.75 4.37
C ALA A 59 -7.09 -9.92 4.17
N LEU A 60 -6.30 -8.85 4.26
CA LEU A 60 -4.89 -8.88 3.87
C LEU A 60 -4.10 -9.93 4.64
N ALA A 61 -3.17 -10.59 3.96
CA ALA A 61 -2.29 -11.57 4.58
C ALA A 61 -1.44 -10.95 5.71
N ASN A 62 -1.04 -9.67 5.57
CA ASN A 62 -0.30 -8.95 6.61
C ASN A 62 -1.16 -8.56 7.83
N GLU A 63 -2.49 -8.67 7.74
CA GLU A 63 -3.43 -8.55 8.87
C GLU A 63 -3.66 -9.89 9.59
N GLY A 64 -2.93 -10.95 9.18
CA GLY A 64 -2.97 -12.29 9.77
C GLY A 64 -4.00 -13.23 9.14
N THR A 65 -4.68 -12.80 8.08
CA THR A 65 -5.69 -13.60 7.38
C THR A 65 -5.03 -14.64 6.47
N VAL A 66 -5.52 -15.88 6.53
CA VAL A 66 -5.02 -17.01 5.73
C VAL A 66 -5.98 -17.29 4.58
N ALA A 67 -5.49 -17.20 3.34
CA ALA A 67 -6.25 -17.61 2.17
C ALA A 67 -6.26 -19.14 1.99
N PHE A 68 -7.41 -19.69 1.61
CA PHE A 68 -7.61 -21.09 1.24
C PHE A 68 -8.55 -21.17 0.03
N GLY A 69 -8.67 -22.33 -0.62
CA GLY A 69 -9.54 -22.46 -1.78
C GLY A 69 -9.71 -23.90 -2.25
N SER A 70 -10.68 -24.14 -3.13
CA SER A 70 -10.97 -25.47 -3.68
C SER A 70 -9.80 -26.05 -4.46
N SER A 71 -9.17 -25.21 -5.28
CA SER A 71 -8.04 -25.56 -6.13
C SER A 71 -7.38 -24.29 -6.71
N GLU A 72 -6.23 -24.43 -7.37
CA GLU A 72 -5.58 -23.35 -8.12
C GLU A 72 -5.02 -23.85 -9.45
N LEU A 73 -5.04 -23.00 -10.47
CA LEU A 73 -4.49 -23.28 -11.80
C LEU A 73 -2.96 -23.46 -11.76
N GLY A 74 -2.30 -22.82 -10.79
CA GLY A 74 -0.86 -22.81 -10.70
C GLY A 74 -0.27 -21.96 -11.82
N LEU A 75 0.83 -22.40 -12.42
CA LEU A 75 1.63 -21.60 -13.40
C LEU A 75 2.45 -20.47 -12.76
N GLY A 76 2.55 -20.43 -11.43
CA GLY A 76 3.36 -19.47 -10.69
C GLY A 76 2.72 -18.08 -10.54
N ILE A 77 1.52 -17.87 -11.08
CA ILE A 77 0.82 -16.57 -11.07
C ILE A 77 -0.65 -16.65 -10.65
N HIS A 78 -1.33 -17.77 -10.89
CA HIS A 78 -2.73 -17.96 -10.51
C HIS A 78 -2.83 -18.85 -9.27
N LEU A 79 -2.69 -18.24 -8.10
CA LEU A 79 -2.47 -18.92 -6.81
C LEU A 79 -3.47 -18.43 -5.76
N ILE A 80 -3.90 -19.31 -4.85
CA ILE A 80 -4.82 -18.97 -3.74
C ILE A 80 -4.27 -17.81 -2.91
N ARG A 81 -2.98 -17.82 -2.60
CA ARG A 81 -2.32 -16.79 -1.78
C ARG A 81 -2.39 -15.38 -2.35
N HIS A 82 -2.70 -15.22 -3.65
CA HIS A 82 -2.74 -13.90 -4.26
C HIS A 82 -4.07 -13.18 -4.04
N VAL A 83 -5.12 -13.88 -3.59
CA VAL A 83 -6.42 -13.21 -3.33
C VAL A 83 -6.41 -12.25 -2.15
N ASN A 84 -5.33 -12.24 -1.37
CA ASN A 84 -5.17 -11.35 -0.25
C ASN A 84 -3.72 -10.88 -0.06
N ASP A 85 -2.94 -10.84 -1.15
CA ASP A 85 -1.55 -10.38 -1.10
C ASP A 85 -1.43 -8.86 -1.24
N GLY A 86 -2.56 -8.16 -1.35
CA GLY A 86 -2.64 -6.71 -1.40
C GLY A 86 -2.37 -6.13 -2.79
N LEU A 87 -2.34 -6.96 -3.84
CA LEU A 87 -1.96 -6.53 -5.18
C LEU A 87 -3.00 -6.95 -6.23
N TYR A 88 -3.44 -6.01 -7.05
CA TYR A 88 -4.16 -6.29 -8.27
C TYR A 88 -3.23 -6.61 -9.44
N GLY A 89 -3.77 -7.30 -10.44
CA GLY A 89 -3.14 -7.60 -11.71
C GLY A 89 -3.09 -9.09 -11.99
N ASN A 90 -3.01 -9.46 -13.27
CA ASN A 90 -3.09 -10.85 -13.69
C ASN A 90 -2.02 -11.77 -13.09
N SER A 91 -0.85 -11.25 -12.74
CA SER A 91 0.21 -12.05 -12.10
C SER A 91 -0.04 -12.32 -10.61
N LYS A 92 -1.02 -11.61 -10.04
CA LYS A 92 -1.43 -11.52 -8.65
C LYS A 92 -2.90 -11.88 -8.53
N SER A 93 -3.24 -13.06 -9.02
CA SER A 93 -4.64 -13.49 -9.02
C SER A 93 -4.81 -14.94 -8.69
N TRP A 94 -6.05 -15.33 -8.48
CA TRP A 94 -6.47 -16.71 -8.36
C TRP A 94 -7.35 -17.09 -9.54
N ILE A 95 -7.10 -18.29 -10.05
CA ILE A 95 -7.98 -19.03 -10.95
C ILE A 95 -7.96 -20.46 -10.45
N SER A 96 -9.11 -21.13 -10.44
CA SER A 96 -9.15 -22.53 -10.05
C SER A 96 -8.43 -23.44 -11.05
N SER A 97 -8.16 -24.69 -10.66
CA SER A 97 -7.52 -25.68 -11.53
C SER A 97 -8.28 -25.98 -12.83
N LEU A 98 -9.55 -25.55 -12.92
CA LEU A 98 -10.41 -25.69 -14.09
C LEU A 98 -10.30 -24.53 -15.10
N GLY A 99 -9.46 -23.52 -14.82
CA GLY A 99 -9.29 -22.28 -15.59
C GLY A 99 -8.78 -22.37 -17.03
N LEU A 100 -8.61 -23.58 -17.57
CA LEU A 100 -8.22 -23.85 -18.96
C LEU A 100 -9.27 -24.64 -19.75
N GLY A 101 -10.51 -24.70 -19.28
CA GLY A 101 -11.62 -25.32 -20.01
C GLY A 101 -12.34 -26.45 -19.27
N GLY A 102 -12.38 -26.41 -17.94
CA GLY A 102 -13.37 -27.19 -17.20
C GLY A 102 -14.79 -26.82 -17.64
N VAL A 103 -15.71 -27.79 -17.61
CA VAL A 103 -17.11 -27.57 -17.98
C VAL A 103 -17.74 -26.63 -16.93
N PRO A 104 -18.28 -25.46 -17.32
CA PRO A 104 -19.00 -24.58 -16.38
C PRO A 104 -20.14 -25.35 -15.69
N GLY A 105 -20.25 -25.22 -14.37
CA GLY A 105 -21.35 -25.78 -13.59
C GLY A 105 -21.24 -27.25 -13.16
N GLU A 106 -20.06 -27.89 -13.29
CA GLU A 106 -19.87 -29.24 -12.72
C GLU A 106 -19.32 -29.25 -11.28
N GLN A 107 -18.75 -28.14 -10.77
CA GLN A 107 -18.18 -28.03 -9.40
C GLN A 107 -18.23 -26.58 -8.86
N ASP A 108 -18.43 -26.45 -7.55
CA ASP A 108 -18.43 -25.20 -6.78
C ASP A 108 -16.98 -24.79 -6.47
N GLU A 109 -16.29 -24.19 -7.45
CA GLU A 109 -14.93 -23.68 -7.23
C GLU A 109 -14.96 -22.43 -6.36
N PHE A 110 -14.06 -22.33 -5.38
CA PHE A 110 -14.09 -21.22 -4.42
C PHE A 110 -12.70 -20.80 -3.97
N VAL A 111 -12.64 -19.58 -3.48
CA VAL A 111 -11.53 -19.05 -2.69
C VAL A 111 -12.10 -18.37 -1.44
N GLY A 112 -11.38 -18.49 -0.34
CA GLY A 112 -11.84 -18.02 0.96
C GLY A 112 -10.70 -17.54 1.85
N LEU A 113 -11.10 -16.91 2.94
CA LEU A 113 -10.27 -16.21 3.89
C LEU A 113 -10.64 -16.65 5.30
N SER A 114 -9.61 -17.01 6.06
CA SER A 114 -9.69 -17.40 7.47
C SER A 114 -9.07 -16.27 8.29
N PHE A 115 -9.87 -15.51 9.02
CA PHE A 115 -9.39 -14.29 9.68
C PHE A 115 -8.64 -14.57 11.00
N GLY A 116 -8.77 -15.78 11.56
CA GLY A 116 -8.24 -16.15 12.88
C GLY A 116 -8.91 -15.41 14.06
N LYS A 117 -9.83 -14.48 13.78
CA LYS A 117 -10.60 -13.67 14.73
C LYS A 117 -12.00 -13.42 14.16
N VAL A 118 -12.91 -12.93 14.99
CA VAL A 118 -14.22 -12.45 14.50
C VAL A 118 -14.03 -11.05 13.92
N VAL A 119 -14.53 -10.83 12.71
CA VAL A 119 -14.51 -9.56 11.98
C VAL A 119 -15.96 -9.09 11.77
N PRO A 120 -16.30 -7.84 12.12
CA PRO A 120 -17.62 -7.25 11.86
C PRO A 120 -17.71 -6.74 10.41
N VAL A 121 -17.98 -7.64 9.46
CA VAL A 121 -17.94 -7.35 8.02
C VAL A 121 -19.06 -6.40 7.61
N SER A 122 -18.70 -5.25 7.03
CA SER A 122 -19.63 -4.21 6.58
C SER A 122 -19.65 -4.04 5.06
N SER A 123 -18.54 -4.34 4.40
CA SER A 123 -18.51 -4.49 2.94
C SER A 123 -17.45 -5.51 2.52
N ILE A 124 -17.64 -6.02 1.31
CA ILE A 124 -16.72 -6.94 0.64
C ILE A 124 -16.47 -6.38 -0.75
N ALA A 125 -15.22 -6.35 -1.20
CA ALA A 125 -14.88 -5.93 -2.55
C ALA A 125 -14.01 -6.95 -3.27
N TRP A 126 -14.18 -7.05 -4.58
CA TRP A 126 -13.35 -7.91 -5.42
C TRP A 126 -13.35 -7.41 -6.85
N GLY A 127 -12.35 -7.83 -7.61
CA GLY A 127 -12.22 -7.53 -9.03
C GLY A 127 -11.40 -8.57 -9.75
N ARG A 128 -11.52 -8.56 -11.07
CA ARG A 128 -10.69 -9.38 -11.95
C ARG A 128 -9.37 -8.71 -12.27
N ASP A 129 -9.36 -7.40 -12.45
CA ASP A 129 -8.15 -6.62 -12.66
C ASP A 129 -8.50 -5.15 -12.48
N ASN A 130 -7.88 -4.57 -11.46
CA ASN A 130 -8.07 -3.19 -11.09
C ASN A 130 -6.80 -2.36 -11.38
N GLY A 131 -6.00 -2.74 -12.37
CA GLY A 131 -4.76 -2.02 -12.63
C GLY A 131 -3.80 -2.65 -13.63
N ASN A 132 -2.51 -2.51 -13.32
CA ASN A 132 -1.34 -3.11 -13.97
C ASN A 132 -1.40 -3.19 -15.50
N THR A 133 -1.43 -2.01 -16.12
CA THR A 133 -1.45 -1.92 -17.58
C THR A 133 -0.08 -2.15 -18.23
N ALA A 134 0.99 -2.08 -17.44
CA ALA A 134 2.36 -2.08 -17.93
C ALA A 134 2.93 -3.48 -18.18
N THR A 135 2.58 -4.46 -17.33
CA THR A 135 3.19 -5.81 -17.38
C THR A 135 2.22 -6.94 -17.61
N ASP A 136 0.91 -6.68 -17.58
CA ASP A 136 -0.06 -7.74 -17.75
C ASP A 136 -0.04 -8.38 -19.14
N ALA A 137 -0.12 -9.71 -19.15
CA ALA A 137 -0.08 -10.54 -20.35
C ALA A 137 -1.24 -10.24 -21.33
N CYS A 138 -2.27 -9.51 -20.86
CA CYS A 138 -3.39 -9.02 -21.66
C CYS A 138 -3.05 -7.77 -22.50
N GLY A 139 -1.86 -7.17 -22.34
CA GLY A 139 -1.44 -5.96 -23.05
C GLY A 139 -2.10 -4.70 -22.50
N GLY A 140 -2.28 -4.65 -21.18
CA GLY A 140 -3.11 -3.71 -20.43
C GLY A 140 -3.92 -4.47 -19.39
N THR A 141 -4.84 -3.77 -18.70
CA THR A 141 -5.80 -4.38 -17.77
C THR A 141 -6.55 -5.54 -18.44
N CYS A 142 -6.54 -6.72 -17.81
CA CYS A 142 -7.26 -7.90 -18.23
C CYS A 142 -8.77 -7.71 -18.06
N LYS A 143 -9.52 -7.89 -19.17
CA LYS A 143 -10.95 -7.56 -19.26
C LYS A 143 -11.86 -8.78 -19.33
N ASP A 144 -11.27 -9.96 -19.32
CA ASP A 144 -11.91 -11.25 -19.45
C ASP A 144 -12.05 -11.95 -18.10
N ARG A 145 -12.81 -13.05 -18.01
CA ARG A 145 -12.89 -13.90 -16.82
C ARG A 145 -13.49 -13.25 -15.56
N SER A 146 -14.37 -12.26 -15.74
CA SER A 146 -15.12 -11.62 -14.66
C SER A 146 -16.63 -11.86 -14.69
N ILE A 147 -17.16 -12.46 -15.76
CA ILE A 147 -18.60 -12.68 -15.95
C ILE A 147 -19.05 -13.99 -15.32
N GLY A 148 -20.09 -13.94 -14.50
CA GLY A 148 -20.71 -15.09 -13.86
C GLY A 148 -21.31 -14.75 -12.49
N ILE A 149 -21.66 -15.77 -11.73
CA ILE A 149 -22.22 -15.65 -10.39
C ILE A 149 -21.10 -15.84 -9.36
N TYR A 150 -21.06 -14.92 -8.40
CA TYR A 150 -20.24 -14.95 -7.20
C TYR A 150 -21.18 -15.19 -6.00
N THR A 151 -21.09 -16.36 -5.38
CA THR A 151 -21.84 -16.68 -4.16
C THR A 151 -21.00 -16.30 -2.95
N ILE A 152 -21.49 -15.38 -2.14
CA ILE A 152 -20.82 -14.92 -0.92
C ILE A 152 -21.31 -15.79 0.24
N GLN A 153 -20.36 -16.41 0.95
CA GLN A 153 -20.65 -17.17 2.16
C GLN A 153 -19.78 -16.70 3.33
N TYR A 154 -20.31 -16.88 4.54
CA TYR A 154 -19.61 -16.62 5.79
C TYR A 154 -19.73 -17.79 6.76
N THR A 155 -18.88 -17.78 7.78
CA THR A 155 -18.94 -18.74 8.88
C THR A 155 -18.46 -18.09 10.17
N LEU A 156 -18.86 -18.69 11.30
CA LEU A 156 -18.40 -18.42 12.65
C LEU A 156 -17.56 -19.58 13.21
N THR A 157 -17.32 -20.63 12.40
CA THR A 157 -16.45 -21.75 12.77
C THR A 157 -15.05 -21.24 13.06
N GLU A 158 -14.39 -21.74 14.11
CA GLU A 158 -13.01 -21.34 14.43
C GLU A 158 -12.05 -21.87 13.37
N ASN A 159 -11.22 -21.00 12.78
CA ASN A 159 -10.23 -21.33 11.75
C ASN A 159 -10.83 -22.11 10.55
N PRO A 160 -11.77 -21.51 9.80
CA PRO A 160 -12.34 -22.18 8.64
C PRO A 160 -11.28 -22.41 7.56
N ASP A 161 -11.50 -23.46 6.77
CA ASP A 161 -10.57 -23.97 5.76
C ASP A 161 -11.33 -24.60 4.57
N GLU A 162 -10.61 -25.22 3.63
CA GLU A 162 -11.19 -25.82 2.43
C GLU A 162 -12.08 -27.06 2.69
N ILE A 163 -12.03 -27.64 3.88
CA ILE A 163 -12.83 -28.82 4.26
C ILE A 163 -14.01 -28.47 5.18
N THR A 164 -14.14 -27.21 5.58
CA THR A 164 -15.28 -26.73 6.38
C THR A 164 -16.58 -26.90 5.59
N GLU A 165 -17.55 -27.60 6.17
CA GLU A 165 -18.77 -28.04 5.48
C GLU A 165 -19.77 -26.89 5.25
N GLU A 166 -20.55 -26.97 4.18
CA GLU A 166 -21.76 -26.16 3.99
C GLU A 166 -22.89 -26.76 4.82
N THR A 167 -23.43 -25.97 5.74
CA THR A 167 -24.50 -26.44 6.66
C THR A 167 -25.74 -25.54 6.64
N ASP A 168 -25.69 -24.45 5.88
CA ASP A 168 -26.67 -23.35 5.91
C ASP A 168 -26.81 -22.67 7.30
N ASP A 169 -25.84 -22.90 8.19
CA ASP A 169 -25.76 -22.34 9.53
C ASP A 169 -24.30 -21.93 9.83
N ALA A 170 -24.07 -20.63 9.99
CA ALA A 170 -22.73 -20.09 10.19
C ALA A 170 -22.06 -20.60 11.48
N GLU A 171 -22.83 -21.00 12.51
CA GLU A 171 -22.26 -21.55 13.74
C GLU A 171 -21.66 -22.95 13.57
N THR A 172 -22.08 -23.69 12.54
CA THR A 172 -21.66 -25.08 12.31
C THR A 172 -20.97 -25.33 10.96
N GLY A 173 -20.92 -24.32 10.09
CA GLY A 173 -20.27 -24.41 8.79
C GLY A 173 -20.48 -23.13 7.99
N TRP A 174 -20.49 -23.23 6.67
CA TRP A 174 -20.77 -22.11 5.78
C TRP A 174 -22.27 -21.85 5.65
N GLN A 175 -22.65 -20.57 5.66
CA GLN A 175 -23.97 -20.06 5.34
C GLN A 175 -23.86 -19.00 4.23
N THR A 176 -24.83 -19.01 3.31
CA THR A 176 -24.89 -18.04 2.20
C THR A 176 -25.45 -16.70 2.65
N ILE A 177 -24.79 -15.62 2.24
CA ILE A 177 -25.27 -14.23 2.39
C ILE A 177 -26.07 -13.83 1.15
N ALA A 178 -25.46 -13.97 -0.03
CA ALA A 178 -26.05 -13.54 -1.29
C ALA A 178 -25.36 -14.16 -2.51
N TYR A 179 -26.03 -14.05 -3.65
CA TYR A 179 -25.52 -14.32 -4.99
C TYR A 179 -25.41 -12.99 -5.73
N VAL A 180 -24.25 -12.72 -6.32
CA VAL A 180 -23.99 -11.53 -7.13
C VAL A 180 -23.65 -11.97 -8.55
N GLU A 181 -24.51 -11.71 -9.51
CA GLU A 181 -24.34 -12.09 -10.92
C GLU A 181 -23.84 -10.90 -11.75
N TYR A 182 -22.64 -11.01 -12.30
CA TYR A 182 -22.11 -10.04 -13.27
C TYR A 182 -22.59 -10.41 -14.65
N LEU A 183 -23.37 -9.54 -15.28
CA LEU A 183 -24.02 -9.82 -16.55
C LEU A 183 -23.10 -9.48 -17.74
N PRO A 184 -23.07 -10.30 -18.82
CA PRO A 184 -22.27 -10.03 -20.01
C PRO A 184 -22.72 -8.79 -20.80
N THR A 185 -23.92 -8.28 -20.51
CA THR A 185 -24.50 -7.08 -21.11
C THR A 185 -24.43 -5.86 -20.20
N ALA A 186 -23.58 -5.89 -19.17
CA ALA A 186 -23.43 -4.79 -18.24
C ALA A 186 -23.13 -3.47 -18.99
N PRO A 187 -23.80 -2.37 -18.61
CA PRO A 187 -23.60 -1.07 -19.23
C PRO A 187 -22.29 -0.42 -18.75
N GLN A 188 -21.90 0.72 -19.31
CA GLN A 188 -20.57 1.32 -19.06
C GLN A 188 -20.37 1.76 -17.59
N GLU A 189 -21.46 1.97 -16.87
CA GLU A 189 -21.51 2.31 -15.44
C GLU A 189 -21.12 1.13 -14.54
N PHE A 190 -21.07 -0.10 -15.07
CA PHE A 190 -20.58 -1.29 -14.38
C PHE A 190 -19.67 -2.10 -15.30
N ILE A 191 -18.37 -1.96 -15.10
CA ILE A 191 -17.31 -2.60 -15.87
C ILE A 191 -16.90 -3.87 -15.12
N PRO A 192 -17.33 -5.07 -15.54
CA PRO A 192 -17.29 -6.25 -14.68
C PRO A 192 -15.89 -6.68 -14.24
N TYR A 193 -14.85 -6.32 -15.00
CA TYR A 193 -13.49 -6.70 -14.64
C TYR A 193 -12.86 -5.82 -13.55
N LEU A 194 -13.34 -4.60 -13.34
CA LEU A 194 -12.81 -3.71 -12.31
C LEU A 194 -13.21 -4.17 -10.91
N ARG A 195 -12.56 -3.59 -9.89
CA ARG A 195 -12.97 -3.74 -8.49
C ARG A 195 -14.38 -3.16 -8.28
N HIS A 196 -15.23 -3.93 -7.59
CA HIS A 196 -16.55 -3.48 -7.12
C HIS A 196 -16.69 -3.79 -5.64
N GLU A 197 -17.32 -2.88 -4.89
CA GLU A 197 -17.58 -3.06 -3.47
C GLU A 197 -19.09 -3.21 -3.20
N PHE A 198 -19.40 -4.20 -2.37
CA PHE A 198 -20.75 -4.52 -1.93
C PHE A 198 -20.84 -4.36 -0.42
N LYS A 199 -21.68 -3.44 0.02
CA LYS A 199 -22.06 -3.35 1.44
C LYS A 199 -22.87 -4.58 1.80
N VAL A 200 -22.55 -5.16 2.95
CA VAL A 200 -23.23 -6.34 3.49
C VAL A 200 -23.74 -6.03 4.89
N GLY A 201 -24.94 -6.49 5.22
CA GLY A 201 -25.54 -6.33 6.53
C GLY A 201 -26.52 -7.45 6.84
N SER A 202 -26.82 -7.61 8.13
CA SER A 202 -27.73 -8.61 8.68
C SER A 202 -28.91 -7.98 9.42
N GLY A 203 -30.06 -8.65 9.33
CA GLY A 203 -31.33 -8.24 9.93
C GLY A 203 -31.91 -6.92 9.40
N ASP A 204 -33.01 -6.50 10.02
CA ASP A 204 -33.73 -5.26 9.67
C ASP A 204 -32.91 -3.97 9.91
N GLU A 205 -31.87 -4.04 10.74
CA GLU A 205 -31.02 -2.90 11.11
C GLU A 205 -29.73 -2.80 10.27
N GLU A 206 -29.53 -3.71 9.30
CA GLU A 206 -28.34 -3.76 8.43
C GLU A 206 -27.03 -3.79 9.24
N ALA A 207 -27.04 -4.52 10.35
CA ALA A 207 -25.88 -4.63 11.23
C ALA A 207 -24.74 -5.40 10.54
N PRO A 208 -23.47 -5.08 10.81
CA PRO A 208 -22.34 -5.81 10.24
C PRO A 208 -22.46 -7.32 10.47
N VAL A 209 -22.01 -8.10 9.49
CA VAL A 209 -21.99 -9.56 9.57
C VAL A 209 -20.75 -10.00 10.33
N GLU A 210 -20.92 -10.50 11.55
CA GLU A 210 -19.82 -11.10 12.30
C GLU A 210 -19.37 -12.39 11.61
N ALA A 211 -18.08 -12.49 11.28
CA ALA A 211 -17.54 -13.65 10.57
C ALA A 211 -16.13 -14.00 11.05
N THR A 212 -15.79 -15.28 11.15
CA THR A 212 -14.42 -15.79 11.30
C THR A 212 -13.79 -16.15 9.96
N GLY A 213 -14.60 -16.23 8.91
CA GLY A 213 -14.14 -16.34 7.53
C GLY A 213 -15.21 -15.98 6.52
N ILE A 214 -14.76 -15.62 5.32
CA ILE A 214 -15.58 -15.34 4.13
C ILE A 214 -15.04 -16.18 2.98
N ARG A 215 -15.93 -16.66 2.11
CA ARG A 215 -15.52 -17.24 0.83
C ARG A 215 -16.44 -16.83 -0.31
N ILE A 216 -15.86 -16.84 -1.51
CA ILE A 216 -16.56 -16.62 -2.76
C ILE A 216 -16.53 -17.91 -3.57
N ILE A 217 -17.71 -18.47 -3.85
CA ILE A 217 -17.89 -19.55 -4.81
C ILE A 217 -18.19 -18.94 -6.17
N VAL A 218 -17.50 -19.39 -7.22
CA VAL A 218 -17.65 -18.89 -8.58
C VAL A 218 -18.39 -19.88 -9.47
N SER A 219 -19.33 -19.40 -10.29
CA SER A 219 -20.10 -20.27 -11.21
C SER A 219 -19.28 -20.92 -12.32
N SER A 220 -18.04 -20.48 -12.50
CA SER A 220 -17.11 -21.01 -13.50
C SER A 220 -15.70 -20.95 -12.96
N GLY A 221 -14.97 -22.07 -13.02
CA GLY A 221 -13.54 -22.10 -12.72
C GLY A 221 -12.66 -21.29 -13.69
N MET A 222 -13.25 -20.69 -14.74
CA MET A 222 -12.58 -19.72 -15.59
C MET A 222 -12.54 -18.32 -14.97
N ILE A 223 -13.34 -18.04 -13.93
CA ILE A 223 -13.35 -16.75 -13.25
C ILE A 223 -12.01 -16.54 -12.56
N ALA A 224 -11.50 -15.31 -12.66
CA ALA A 224 -10.30 -14.86 -12.01
C ALA A 224 -10.64 -13.74 -11.02
N ILE A 225 -10.08 -13.86 -9.82
CA ILE A 225 -10.18 -12.85 -8.76
C ILE A 225 -8.75 -12.44 -8.44
N ASP A 226 -8.45 -11.17 -8.58
CA ASP A 226 -7.12 -10.65 -8.26
C ASP A 226 -6.98 -10.50 -6.75
N GLU A 227 -7.86 -9.72 -6.15
CA GLU A 227 -7.89 -9.47 -4.71
C GLU A 227 -9.33 -9.61 -4.17
N LEU A 228 -9.46 -10.12 -2.96
CA LEU A 228 -10.68 -10.17 -2.15
C LEU A 228 -10.49 -9.34 -0.88
N GLU A 229 -11.25 -8.26 -0.77
CA GLU A 229 -11.18 -7.32 0.34
C GLU A 229 -12.37 -7.50 1.29
N VAL A 230 -12.12 -7.37 2.60
CA VAL A 230 -13.14 -7.44 3.64
C VAL A 230 -13.01 -6.22 4.55
N ASN A 231 -14.02 -5.35 4.54
CA ASN A 231 -13.97 -4.07 5.24
C ASN A 231 -14.92 -4.06 6.45
N PRO A 232 -14.43 -3.78 7.67
CA PRO A 232 -15.28 -3.53 8.84
C PRO A 232 -15.89 -2.11 8.82
N THR A 233 -16.78 -1.80 9.77
CA THR A 233 -17.45 -0.47 9.86
C THR A 233 -16.48 0.70 9.97
N ASP A 234 -16.89 1.88 9.49
CA ASP A 234 -16.15 3.16 9.56
C ASP A 234 -15.63 3.54 10.98
N GLU A 235 -16.27 3.10 12.08
CA GLU A 235 -15.75 3.30 13.44
C GLU A 235 -14.44 2.53 13.73
N GLN A 236 -14.07 1.56 12.88
CA GLN A 236 -12.77 0.87 12.85
C GLN A 236 -11.91 1.26 11.64
N GLN A 237 -12.39 2.15 10.76
CA GLN A 237 -11.53 2.84 9.78
C GLN A 237 -10.95 4.15 10.34
N ASP A 238 -11.60 4.78 11.34
CA ASP A 238 -11.09 5.95 12.10
C ASP A 238 -10.70 5.61 13.57
N GLY A 239 -11.05 4.42 14.03
CA GLY A 239 -10.51 3.86 15.27
C GLY A 239 -9.20 3.17 14.97
N GLN A 240 -8.08 3.80 15.33
CA GLN A 240 -6.78 3.16 15.55
C GLN A 240 -6.97 1.71 16.06
N ILE A 241 -7.03 0.74 15.15
CA ILE A 241 -6.51 -0.58 15.45
C ILE A 241 -5.01 -0.34 15.38
N GLU A 242 -4.45 0.03 16.54
CA GLU A 242 -3.03 -0.24 16.82
C GLU A 242 -2.76 -1.60 16.18
N PRO A 243 -1.91 -1.68 15.13
CA PRO A 243 -1.60 -2.96 14.51
C PRO A 243 -1.24 -3.86 15.67
N GLU A 244 -1.98 -4.96 15.85
CA GLU A 244 -1.71 -5.85 16.96
C GLU A 244 -0.30 -6.35 16.69
N LYS A 245 0.63 -5.72 17.42
CA LYS A 245 2.06 -5.75 17.21
C LYS A 245 2.44 -7.18 16.85
N PRO A 246 2.96 -7.43 15.63
CA PRO A 246 3.39 -8.76 15.26
C PRO A 246 4.22 -9.31 16.43
N ALA A 247 4.04 -10.57 16.80
CA ALA A 247 4.74 -11.17 17.95
C ALA A 247 6.27 -10.94 17.88
N ASP A 248 6.77 -10.63 16.67
CA ASP A 248 8.13 -10.42 16.21
C ASP A 248 8.65 -8.98 16.25
N LEU A 249 7.77 -7.98 16.36
CA LEU A 249 8.13 -6.56 16.48
C LEU A 249 7.80 -6.02 17.88
N ALA A 250 8.53 -5.03 18.35
CA ALA A 250 8.13 -4.29 19.54
C ALA A 250 8.40 -2.79 19.49
N ILE A 251 7.33 -2.03 19.38
CA ILE A 251 7.36 -0.56 19.43
C ILE A 251 7.05 -0.06 20.85
N GLU A 252 7.78 0.95 21.30
CA GLU A 252 7.56 1.74 22.52
C GLU A 252 7.79 3.23 22.19
N THR A 253 6.88 4.12 22.57
CA THR A 253 6.97 5.57 22.25
C THR A 253 7.08 6.44 23.48
N GLY A 254 7.65 7.64 23.31
CA GLY A 254 7.59 8.73 24.29
C GLY A 254 6.23 9.43 24.32
N GLU A 255 6.00 10.26 25.34
CA GLU A 255 4.74 11.03 25.46
C GLU A 255 4.54 11.95 24.25
N GLY A 256 3.38 11.83 23.60
CA GLY A 256 3.02 12.62 22.42
C GLY A 256 3.62 12.13 21.10
N PHE A 257 4.54 11.16 21.14
CA PHE A 257 5.08 10.52 19.93
C PHE A 257 4.28 9.29 19.51
N GLU A 258 4.24 9.09 18.21
CA GLU A 258 3.67 7.91 17.57
C GLU A 258 4.70 7.31 16.62
N ILE A 259 4.79 5.98 16.59
CA ILE A 259 5.58 5.21 15.64
C ILE A 259 4.67 4.09 15.14
N ILE A 260 4.34 4.07 13.86
CA ILE A 260 3.51 3.05 13.22
C ILE A 260 4.33 2.36 12.13
N TRP A 261 4.44 1.04 12.19
CA TRP A 261 4.98 0.27 11.06
C TRP A 261 3.95 0.23 9.93
N ASP A 262 4.38 0.47 8.69
CA ASP A 262 3.49 0.47 7.53
C ASP A 262 2.98 -0.93 7.13
N GLY A 263 3.53 -1.98 7.73
CA GLY A 263 3.13 -3.36 7.49
C GLY A 263 3.75 -3.99 6.25
N ASN A 264 4.67 -3.26 5.58
CA ASN A 264 5.38 -3.73 4.41
C ASN A 264 6.81 -4.11 4.75
N GLU A 265 7.33 -5.11 4.03
CA GLU A 265 8.72 -5.54 4.12
C GLU A 265 9.37 -5.47 2.75
N GLY A 266 10.54 -4.85 2.71
CA GLY A 266 11.39 -4.91 1.53
C GLY A 266 10.84 -4.20 0.29
N ASP A 267 10.04 -3.16 0.47
CA ASP A 267 9.78 -2.22 -0.62
C ASP A 267 11.11 -1.76 -1.24
N PHE A 268 11.12 -1.58 -2.56
CA PHE A 268 12.32 -1.27 -3.36
C PHE A 268 13.40 -2.37 -3.38
N TYR A 269 13.05 -3.60 -2.98
CA TYR A 269 13.96 -4.75 -3.07
C TYR A 269 14.48 -4.97 -4.49
N SER A 270 15.78 -5.21 -4.63
CA SER A 270 16.40 -5.54 -5.91
C SER A 270 17.57 -6.50 -5.75
N ASP A 271 17.51 -7.67 -6.42
CA ASP A 271 18.63 -8.61 -6.45
C ASP A 271 19.87 -8.06 -7.19
N ALA A 272 19.72 -6.99 -7.97
CA ALA A 272 20.78 -6.44 -8.79
C ALA A 272 21.92 -5.85 -7.95
N ALA A 273 23.13 -5.88 -8.51
CA ALA A 273 24.26 -5.16 -7.94
C ALA A 273 23.91 -3.68 -7.76
N LEU A 274 24.19 -3.13 -6.57
CA LEU A 274 23.81 -1.77 -6.17
C LEU A 274 22.29 -1.58 -6.14
N ALA A 275 21.59 -2.32 -5.27
CA ALA A 275 20.18 -2.08 -5.02
C ALA A 275 19.98 -0.62 -4.56
N GLU A 276 19.21 0.16 -5.31
CA GLU A 276 19.06 1.60 -5.10
C GLU A 276 18.00 1.91 -4.06
N VAL A 277 18.23 2.98 -3.32
CA VAL A 277 17.30 3.55 -2.34
C VAL A 277 16.41 4.57 -3.06
N PRO A 278 15.10 4.64 -2.77
CA PRO A 278 14.25 5.70 -3.31
C PRO A 278 14.74 7.09 -2.89
N ASN A 279 14.45 8.11 -3.73
CA ASN A 279 14.78 9.49 -3.41
C ASN A 279 14.12 9.92 -2.09
N ASN A 280 14.91 10.46 -1.15
CA ASN A 280 14.44 10.89 0.16
C ASN A 280 15.33 12.01 0.75
N ASP A 281 14.84 12.76 1.74
CA ASP A 281 15.57 13.89 2.34
C ASP A 281 16.81 13.47 3.15
N GLY A 282 16.96 12.19 3.45
CA GLY A 282 18.10 11.63 4.15
C GLY A 282 19.35 11.45 3.29
N LEU A 283 19.20 11.44 1.95
CA LEU A 283 20.29 11.15 1.01
C LEU A 283 21.41 12.20 1.05
N ALA A 284 22.66 11.74 0.95
CA ALA A 284 23.83 12.61 0.86
C ALA A 284 23.78 13.54 -0.38
N GLU A 285 23.24 13.05 -1.50
CA GLU A 285 23.05 13.86 -2.71
C GLU A 285 22.03 14.99 -2.52
N ASN A 286 21.10 14.84 -1.57
CA ASN A 286 20.13 15.86 -1.17
C ASN A 286 20.66 16.80 -0.08
N GLY A 287 21.93 16.65 0.30
CA GLY A 287 22.66 17.54 1.20
C GLY A 287 22.70 17.11 2.66
N ALA A 288 22.13 15.95 3.01
CA ALA A 288 22.25 15.40 4.35
C ALA A 288 23.66 14.87 4.63
N VAL A 289 24.12 14.97 5.87
CA VAL A 289 25.45 14.55 6.31
C VAL A 289 25.30 13.45 7.36
N ALA A 290 25.85 12.27 7.08
CA ALA A 290 25.89 11.19 8.05
C ALA A 290 26.90 11.47 9.17
N PHE A 291 26.56 11.03 10.38
CA PHE A 291 27.45 11.05 11.55
C PHE A 291 27.17 9.81 12.41
N GLY A 292 28.09 9.45 13.30
CA GLY A 292 27.90 8.29 14.18
C GLY A 292 28.94 8.23 15.29
N SER A 293 28.73 7.33 16.23
CA SER A 293 29.62 7.14 17.38
C SER A 293 30.97 6.53 17.01
N SER A 294 30.96 5.58 16.08
CA SER A 294 32.13 4.88 15.55
C SER A 294 31.76 4.07 14.31
N GLU A 295 32.78 3.54 13.62
CA GLU A 295 32.64 2.63 12.49
C GLU A 295 33.69 1.52 12.56
N LEU A 296 33.38 0.34 12.00
CA LEU A 296 34.28 -0.80 12.00
C LEU A 296 35.52 -0.58 11.12
N ASP A 297 35.39 0.17 10.01
CA ASP A 297 36.46 0.54 9.07
C ASP A 297 37.38 -0.64 8.70
N PHE A 298 36.78 -1.73 8.24
CA PHE A 298 37.47 -2.86 7.62
C PHE A 298 37.45 -2.79 6.09
N GLY A 299 37.35 -1.57 5.53
CA GLY A 299 37.28 -1.36 4.09
C GLY A 299 35.86 -1.35 3.52
N VAL A 300 34.82 -1.59 4.34
CA VAL A 300 33.47 -1.95 3.87
C VAL A 300 32.35 -1.24 4.64
N HIS A 301 32.49 -1.10 5.96
CA HIS A 301 31.42 -0.56 6.82
C HIS A 301 31.77 0.82 7.37
N TYR A 302 31.06 1.85 6.91
CA TYR A 302 31.34 3.26 7.21
C TYR A 302 30.07 4.02 7.61
N ILE A 303 30.23 5.12 8.34
CA ILE A 303 29.13 6.03 8.71
C ILE A 303 28.47 6.59 7.45
N ASP A 304 29.26 7.05 6.47
CA ASP A 304 28.74 7.67 5.25
C ASP A 304 27.91 6.71 4.37
N ASN A 305 27.95 5.41 4.65
CA ASN A 305 27.15 4.44 3.89
C ASN A 305 25.66 4.51 4.23
N ILE A 306 25.25 5.05 5.38
CA ILE A 306 23.83 5.04 5.79
C ILE A 306 22.94 6.00 5.00
N ASN A 307 23.53 6.81 4.13
CA ASN A 307 22.79 7.70 3.24
C ASN A 307 23.41 7.82 1.85
N ASP A 308 24.10 6.76 1.41
CA ASP A 308 24.82 6.77 0.15
C ASP A 308 23.95 6.37 -1.05
N GLY A 309 22.67 6.05 -0.79
CA GLY A 309 21.66 5.73 -1.79
C GLY A 309 21.64 4.26 -2.20
N PHE A 310 22.32 3.37 -1.47
CA PHE A 310 22.40 1.97 -1.84
C PHE A 310 22.22 1.00 -0.68
N TYR A 311 21.50 -0.08 -0.95
CA TYR A 311 21.43 -1.26 -0.11
C TYR A 311 22.55 -2.27 -0.41
N GLY A 312 22.90 -3.05 0.60
CA GLY A 312 23.76 -4.20 0.54
C GLY A 312 24.95 -4.08 1.49
N ASN A 313 25.60 -5.22 1.73
CA ASN A 313 26.66 -5.34 2.72
C ASN A 313 27.83 -4.34 2.58
N SER A 314 28.25 -4.02 1.34
CA SER A 314 29.32 -3.05 1.08
C SER A 314 28.91 -1.59 1.24
N LYS A 315 27.62 -1.38 1.46
CA LYS A 315 26.88 -0.13 1.57
C LYS A 315 26.19 -0.06 2.92
N SER A 316 26.93 -0.44 3.97
CA SER A 316 26.35 -0.54 5.31
C SER A 316 27.24 0.05 6.37
N TRP A 317 26.66 0.40 7.50
CA TRP A 317 27.35 0.82 8.70
C TRP A 317 27.31 -0.29 9.75
N ILE A 318 28.43 -0.48 10.43
CA ILE A 318 28.55 -1.26 11.67
C ILE A 318 29.45 -0.47 12.61
N ALA A 319 29.01 -0.28 13.85
CA ALA A 319 29.82 0.34 14.88
C ALA A 319 31.09 -0.48 15.18
N LYS A 320 32.09 0.14 15.78
CA LYS A 320 33.31 -0.56 16.15
C LYS A 320 33.04 -1.57 17.27
N PHE A 321 32.99 -2.86 16.96
CA PHE A 321 32.92 -3.94 17.96
C PHE A 321 34.28 -4.53 18.36
N THR A 322 35.38 -3.99 17.83
CA THR A 322 36.76 -4.40 18.16
C THR A 322 37.36 -3.54 19.28
N ASP A 323 38.28 -4.08 20.08
CA ASP A 323 38.84 -3.41 21.27
C ASP A 323 39.56 -2.06 20.95
N PRO A 324 39.21 -0.92 21.59
CA PRO A 324 38.07 -0.75 22.48
C PRO A 324 36.76 -0.68 21.70
N ALA A 325 35.82 -1.55 22.10
CA ALA A 325 34.52 -1.65 21.46
C ALA A 325 33.62 -0.47 21.87
N ASP A 326 32.81 -0.01 20.94
CA ASP A 326 31.76 0.97 21.19
C ASP A 326 30.67 0.34 22.05
N VAL A 327 30.35 1.00 23.15
CA VAL A 327 29.36 0.54 24.14
C VAL A 327 28.05 1.31 24.07
N LYS A 328 27.96 2.34 23.20
CA LYS A 328 26.76 3.13 22.95
C LYS A 328 26.67 3.46 21.44
N PRO A 329 26.59 2.43 20.59
CA PRO A 329 26.65 2.62 19.14
C PRO A 329 25.43 3.38 18.62
N PHE A 330 25.66 4.36 17.75
CA PHE A 330 24.62 5.08 17.03
C PHE A 330 25.12 5.61 15.68
N VAL A 331 24.18 5.86 14.79
CA VAL A 331 24.39 6.55 13.52
C VAL A 331 23.19 7.46 13.25
N GLY A 332 23.38 8.56 12.54
CA GLY A 332 22.34 9.54 12.29
C GLY A 332 22.65 10.47 11.13
N LEU A 333 21.68 11.32 10.82
CA LEU A 333 21.68 12.24 9.69
C LEU A 333 21.46 13.67 10.18
N ASN A 334 22.34 14.57 9.77
CA ASN A 334 22.15 16.01 9.85
C ASN A 334 21.61 16.48 8.50
N PHE A 335 20.42 17.08 8.48
CA PHE A 335 19.77 17.50 7.25
C PHE A 335 20.27 18.88 6.74
N GLY A 336 20.98 19.65 7.56
CA GLY A 336 21.37 21.04 7.27
C GLY A 336 20.20 22.03 7.10
N LYS A 337 18.97 21.56 7.32
CA LYS A 337 17.70 22.29 7.22
C LYS A 337 16.68 21.65 8.17
N ILE A 338 15.60 22.38 8.47
CA ILE A 338 14.44 21.77 9.14
C ILE A 338 13.68 20.93 8.12
N VAL A 339 13.47 19.66 8.44
CA VAL A 339 12.71 18.67 7.69
C VAL A 339 11.47 18.29 8.51
N PRO A 340 10.25 18.38 7.94
CA PRO A 340 9.04 17.84 8.58
C PRO A 340 8.99 16.32 8.37
N VAL A 341 9.68 15.56 9.23
CA VAL A 341 9.80 14.10 9.10
C VAL A 341 8.46 13.43 9.35
N SER A 342 7.94 12.75 8.32
CA SER A 342 6.68 12.01 8.35
C SER A 342 6.90 10.50 8.43
N SER A 343 8.01 9.99 7.87
CA SER A 343 8.41 8.60 8.06
C SER A 343 9.93 8.42 8.03
N ILE A 344 10.38 7.34 8.66
CA ILE A 344 11.76 6.89 8.70
C ILE A 344 11.78 5.43 8.26
N ALA A 345 12.66 5.06 7.32
CA ALA A 345 12.86 3.67 6.94
C ALA A 345 14.32 3.25 7.13
N TRP A 346 14.53 1.99 7.46
CA TRP A 346 15.88 1.41 7.49
C TRP A 346 15.81 -0.10 7.30
N GLY A 347 16.95 -0.68 6.92
CA GLY A 347 17.10 -2.12 6.77
C GLY A 347 18.54 -2.53 6.92
N ARG A 348 18.77 -3.84 7.04
CA ARG A 348 20.12 -4.43 7.07
C ARG A 348 20.57 -4.88 5.70
N ASP A 349 19.68 -5.33 4.85
CA ASP A 349 20.00 -5.73 3.49
C ASP A 349 18.68 -5.86 2.73
N ASN A 350 18.50 -5.00 1.73
CA ASN A 350 17.30 -4.96 0.91
C ASN A 350 17.59 -5.37 -0.55
N GLY A 351 18.59 -6.23 -0.77
CA GLY A 351 18.89 -6.74 -2.10
C GLY A 351 20.38 -7.03 -2.35
N ASN A 352 20.88 -6.66 -3.53
CA ASN A 352 22.31 -6.79 -3.89
C ASN A 352 22.86 -8.24 -3.82
N ASN A 353 22.01 -9.22 -4.09
CA ASN A 353 22.32 -10.64 -3.96
C ASN A 353 23.34 -11.17 -4.97
N THR A 354 23.61 -10.43 -6.06
CA THR A 354 24.52 -10.88 -7.12
C THR A 354 26.01 -10.70 -6.78
N ASP A 355 26.37 -9.64 -6.07
CA ASP A 355 27.77 -9.23 -5.88
C ASP A 355 28.21 -9.18 -4.40
N ASP A 356 27.33 -9.51 -3.45
CA ASP A 356 27.71 -9.57 -2.05
C ASP A 356 28.68 -10.74 -1.77
N CYS A 357 29.66 -10.46 -0.90
CA CYS A 357 30.77 -11.33 -0.51
C CYS A 357 30.32 -12.68 0.06
N CYS A 358 29.07 -12.80 0.47
CA CYS A 358 28.48 -13.99 1.08
C CYS A 358 27.49 -14.73 0.16
N GLY A 359 27.25 -14.25 -1.07
CA GLY A 359 26.51 -14.96 -2.11
C GLY A 359 24.99 -15.04 -1.87
N GLY A 360 24.35 -13.89 -1.67
CA GLY A 360 22.90 -13.74 -1.50
C GLY A 360 22.54 -12.89 -0.28
N GLN A 361 21.25 -12.85 0.02
CA GLN A 361 20.65 -11.98 1.03
C GLN A 361 21.25 -12.21 2.42
N LEU A 362 21.78 -11.15 3.02
CA LEU A 362 22.20 -11.17 4.41
C LEU A 362 21.00 -11.08 5.34
N ARG A 363 20.99 -11.95 6.34
CA ARG A 363 19.88 -12.14 7.29
C ARG A 363 20.31 -11.97 8.74
N ASP A 364 21.58 -11.72 8.96
CA ASP A 364 22.21 -11.56 10.26
C ASP A 364 22.30 -10.09 10.66
N ARG A 365 22.61 -9.81 11.93
CA ARG A 365 22.91 -8.45 12.43
C ARG A 365 21.78 -7.42 12.32
N SER A 366 20.54 -7.89 12.18
CA SER A 366 19.32 -7.08 12.19
C SER A 366 18.47 -7.25 13.46
N PHE A 367 18.76 -8.24 14.30
CA PHE A 367 18.01 -8.45 15.55
C PHE A 367 18.53 -7.52 16.65
N ASP A 368 17.86 -6.38 16.85
CA ASP A 368 18.21 -5.43 17.91
C ASP A 368 17.00 -4.60 18.38
N VAL A 369 17.24 -3.68 19.32
CA VAL A 369 16.38 -2.54 19.64
C VAL A 369 17.00 -1.29 19.01
N TYR A 370 16.26 -0.68 18.10
CA TYR A 370 16.57 0.56 17.42
C TYR A 370 15.87 1.69 18.18
N HIS A 371 16.61 2.56 18.85
CA HIS A 371 16.07 3.73 19.54
C HIS A 371 16.16 4.93 18.62
N LEU A 372 15.03 5.58 18.37
CA LEU A 372 14.92 6.72 17.47
C LEU A 372 14.94 8.02 18.30
N ASP A 373 15.80 8.95 17.92
CA ASP A 373 15.85 10.29 18.52
C ASP A 373 15.81 11.37 17.41
N TYR A 374 15.34 12.56 17.77
CA TYR A 374 15.37 13.75 16.92
C TYR A 374 15.92 14.96 17.66
N THR A 375 16.27 16.00 16.92
CA THR A 375 16.73 17.29 17.45
C THR A 375 16.35 18.43 16.50
N THR A 376 16.37 19.67 17.02
CA THR A 376 16.24 20.91 16.26
C THR A 376 17.48 21.82 16.39
N VAL A 377 18.57 21.31 16.96
CA VAL A 377 19.90 21.95 16.93
C VAL A 377 20.32 22.17 15.48
N GLU A 378 20.78 23.36 15.10
CA GLU A 378 21.00 23.75 13.69
C GLU A 378 21.92 22.80 12.90
N GLU A 379 22.98 22.30 13.54
CA GLU A 379 23.98 21.41 12.94
C GLU A 379 24.29 20.27 13.93
N PRO A 380 23.41 19.28 14.08
CA PRO A 380 23.62 18.23 15.05
C PRO A 380 24.73 17.29 14.57
N ASP A 381 25.54 16.81 15.50
CA ASP A 381 26.63 15.87 15.22
C ASP A 381 26.74 14.81 16.34
N ALA A 382 27.84 14.05 16.31
CA ALA A 382 28.11 13.00 17.29
C ALA A 382 28.36 13.54 18.72
N ASP A 383 28.67 14.83 18.88
CA ASP A 383 28.93 15.49 20.16
C ASP A 383 27.69 16.22 20.71
N THR A 384 26.61 16.36 19.92
CA THR A 384 25.32 16.89 20.39
C THR A 384 24.81 16.07 21.59
N PRO A 385 24.50 16.71 22.74
CA PRO A 385 24.12 16.00 23.96
C PRO A 385 22.68 15.48 23.93
N GLU A 386 22.34 14.57 24.84
CA GLU A 386 20.93 14.30 25.20
C GLU A 386 20.32 15.53 25.88
N ALA A 387 19.03 15.78 25.66
CA ALA A 387 18.28 16.86 26.30
C ALA A 387 16.82 16.47 26.54
N ASP A 388 16.11 17.32 27.31
CA ASP A 388 14.66 17.22 27.49
C ASP A 388 13.89 18.03 26.42
N ASP A 389 14.56 18.99 25.75
CA ASP A 389 14.01 19.85 24.70
C ASP A 389 14.87 19.69 23.43
N PRO A 390 14.27 19.46 22.24
CA PRO A 390 15.02 19.23 21.01
C PRO A 390 15.90 20.41 20.59
N ILE A 391 15.66 21.63 21.08
CA ILE A 391 16.50 22.79 20.77
C ILE A 391 17.87 22.74 21.49
N ASP A 392 17.95 22.00 22.59
CA ASP A 392 19.14 21.89 23.43
C ASP A 392 19.95 20.60 23.18
N GLY A 393 19.39 19.63 22.43
CA GLY A 393 20.02 18.34 22.16
C GLY A 393 19.07 17.29 21.57
N TRP A 394 19.45 16.02 21.71
CA TRP A 394 18.66 14.86 21.28
C TRP A 394 17.53 14.55 22.26
N VAL A 395 16.32 14.36 21.73
CA VAL A 395 15.14 13.89 22.46
C VAL A 395 14.68 12.57 21.86
N ALA A 396 14.36 11.60 22.72
CA ALA A 396 13.89 10.29 22.29
C ALA A 396 12.46 10.36 21.73
N ILE A 397 12.26 9.82 20.53
CA ILE A 397 10.94 9.56 19.94
C ILE A 397 10.38 8.27 20.53
N GLY A 398 11.20 7.22 20.56
CA GLY A 398 10.78 5.88 20.96
C GLY A 398 11.80 4.81 20.58
N SER A 399 11.37 3.56 20.56
CA SER A 399 12.18 2.43 20.14
C SER A 399 11.37 1.39 19.37
N VAL A 400 12.05 0.71 18.46
CA VAL A 400 11.54 -0.40 17.66
C VAL A 400 12.46 -1.60 17.86
N LYS A 401 11.92 -2.71 18.33
CA LYS A 401 12.68 -3.94 18.61
C LYS A 401 12.32 -5.04 17.62
N PHE A 402 13.32 -5.52 16.89
CA PHE A 402 13.22 -6.69 16.03
C PHE A 402 13.54 -7.94 16.87
N LYS A 403 12.53 -8.75 17.20
CA LYS A 403 12.68 -9.87 18.15
C LYS A 403 13.11 -11.15 17.46
N THR A 404 12.34 -11.57 16.46
CA THR A 404 12.43 -12.87 15.79
C THR A 404 12.01 -12.69 14.33
N ALA A 405 12.52 -13.56 13.45
CA ALA A 405 12.05 -13.61 12.09
C ALA A 405 10.85 -14.56 12.04
N SER A 406 9.87 -14.23 11.21
CA SER A 406 8.66 -15.01 10.98
C SER A 406 8.25 -14.93 9.51
N ASP A 407 7.14 -15.56 9.17
CA ASP A 407 6.60 -15.53 7.80
C ASP A 407 6.04 -14.13 7.44
N THR A 408 5.82 -13.27 8.45
CA THR A 408 5.27 -11.92 8.30
C THR A 408 6.24 -10.82 8.75
N PHE A 409 7.42 -11.20 9.28
CA PHE A 409 8.45 -10.26 9.67
C PHE A 409 9.86 -10.76 9.31
N SER A 410 10.54 -10.04 8.43
CA SER A 410 11.89 -10.28 7.94
C SER A 410 12.82 -9.15 8.45
N PRO A 411 13.41 -9.28 9.65
CA PRO A 411 14.18 -8.21 10.31
C PRO A 411 15.28 -7.58 9.47
N TRP A 412 15.83 -8.32 8.50
CA TRP A 412 16.91 -7.85 7.66
C TRP A 412 16.45 -6.94 6.51
N LEU A 413 15.21 -7.05 6.03
CA LEU A 413 14.70 -6.22 4.94
C LEU A 413 14.50 -4.77 5.39
N ARG A 414 14.27 -3.88 4.42
CA ARG A 414 13.82 -2.51 4.67
C ARG A 414 12.44 -2.52 5.33
N HIS A 415 12.28 -1.74 6.40
CA HIS A 415 11.01 -1.46 7.07
C HIS A 415 10.82 0.05 7.16
N ARG A 416 9.60 0.54 6.88
CA ARG A 416 9.25 1.96 7.05
C ARG A 416 8.32 2.14 8.25
N PHE A 417 8.60 3.20 9.00
CA PHE A 417 7.81 3.59 10.15
C PHE A 417 7.33 5.03 9.98
N ASP A 418 6.02 5.22 9.99
CA ASP A 418 5.42 6.54 10.10
C ASP A 418 5.65 7.08 11.51
N VAL A 419 6.08 8.33 11.60
CA VAL A 419 6.41 8.98 12.87
C VAL A 419 5.68 10.31 12.99
N SER A 420 5.12 10.57 14.17
CA SER A 420 4.41 11.81 14.44
C SER A 420 4.67 12.31 15.85
N LEU A 421 4.56 13.62 16.04
CA LEU A 421 4.50 14.29 17.34
C LEU A 421 3.20 15.07 17.43
N ASN A 422 2.31 14.67 18.33
CA ASN A 422 0.95 15.21 18.45
C ASN A 422 0.20 15.20 17.11
N ASN A 423 0.29 14.07 16.39
CA ASN A 423 -0.36 13.83 15.09
C ASN A 423 0.10 14.78 13.98
N GLN A 424 1.32 15.32 14.07
CA GLN A 424 1.94 16.16 13.05
C GLN A 424 3.34 15.62 12.71
N PRO A 425 3.86 15.86 11.49
CA PRO A 425 5.23 15.53 11.16
C PRO A 425 6.23 16.14 12.15
N ILE A 426 7.28 15.39 12.47
CA ILE A 426 8.32 15.80 13.41
C ILE A 426 9.24 16.80 12.71
N SER A 427 9.15 18.08 13.07
CA SER A 427 10.12 19.07 12.61
C SER A 427 11.49 18.82 13.24
N ALA A 428 12.46 18.38 12.44
CA ALA A 428 13.80 18.01 12.89
C ALA A 428 14.88 18.59 11.97
N THR A 429 16.03 18.92 12.54
CA THR A 429 17.28 19.22 11.80
C THR A 429 18.17 17.99 11.69
N GLY A 430 17.89 16.96 12.49
CA GLY A 430 18.52 15.66 12.35
C GLY A 430 17.76 14.57 13.09
N ILE A 431 18.02 13.33 12.68
CA ILE A 431 17.59 12.11 13.37
C ILE A 431 18.80 11.24 13.68
N ARG A 432 18.68 10.35 14.66
CA ARG A 432 19.65 9.26 14.84
C ARG A 432 18.98 8.00 15.34
N ILE A 433 19.62 6.88 15.04
CA ILE A 433 19.27 5.54 15.49
C ILE A 433 20.38 5.04 16.42
N ARG A 434 20.04 4.83 17.69
CA ARG A 434 20.92 4.13 18.65
C ARG A 434 20.57 2.64 18.64
N VAL A 435 21.58 1.78 18.69
CA VAL A 435 21.41 0.32 18.71
C VAL A 435 22.01 -0.24 20.00
N ASN A 436 21.57 -1.41 20.48
CA ASN A 436 22.17 -1.98 21.70
C ASN A 436 23.43 -2.78 21.40
N SER A 437 23.48 -3.41 20.23
CA SER A 437 24.58 -4.24 19.79
C SER A 437 25.46 -3.45 18.83
N ASN A 438 26.74 -3.34 19.15
CA ASN A 438 27.75 -2.79 18.24
C ASN A 438 28.07 -3.71 17.05
N GLN A 439 27.37 -4.83 16.92
CA GLN A 439 27.41 -5.71 15.75
C GLN A 439 26.16 -5.56 14.87
N THR A 440 25.20 -4.70 15.23
CA THR A 440 24.06 -4.38 14.37
C THR A 440 24.55 -3.65 13.14
N ALA A 441 23.98 -4.01 11.99
CA ALA A 441 24.25 -3.37 10.72
C ALA A 441 23.00 -2.67 10.20
N ILE A 442 23.20 -1.49 9.64
CA ILE A 442 22.19 -0.70 8.94
C ILE A 442 22.78 -0.34 7.59
N ASP A 443 22.05 -0.62 6.52
CA ASP A 443 22.50 -0.30 5.18
C ASP A 443 22.24 1.16 4.89
N GLU A 444 20.96 1.54 4.96
CA GLU A 444 20.50 2.89 4.65
C GLU A 444 19.48 3.37 5.71
N ILE A 445 19.42 4.69 5.92
CA ILE A 445 18.36 5.39 6.63
C ILE A 445 17.67 6.34 5.66
N GLU A 446 16.38 6.11 5.42
CA GLU A 446 15.52 6.99 4.63
C GLU A 446 14.74 7.95 5.53
N VAL A 447 14.59 9.21 5.10
CA VAL A 447 13.78 10.23 5.77
C VAL A 447 12.84 10.88 4.77
N ASN A 448 11.54 10.80 5.02
CA ASN A 448 10.53 11.27 4.07
C ASN A 448 9.65 12.36 4.69
N THR A 449 9.42 13.46 3.97
CA THR A 449 8.56 14.57 4.42
C THR A 449 7.09 14.37 4.13
N GLU A 450 6.77 13.50 3.19
CA GLU A 450 5.40 13.21 2.78
C GLU A 450 5.07 11.76 3.16
N THR A 451 3.86 11.54 3.69
CA THR A 451 3.24 10.22 3.64
C THR A 451 2.88 9.93 2.19
N GLY A 452 3.87 9.52 1.39
CA GLY A 452 3.75 9.02 0.02
C GLY A 452 2.64 9.63 -0.85
N GLN A 453 2.89 10.81 -1.42
CA GLN A 453 2.39 11.14 -2.76
C GLN A 453 3.59 11.64 -3.56
N ASP A 454 4.27 10.73 -4.26
CA ASP A 454 5.31 11.12 -5.21
C ASP A 454 4.79 12.23 -6.14
N SER A 455 5.63 13.24 -6.34
CA SER A 455 5.35 14.44 -7.13
C SER A 455 5.23 14.12 -8.63
N GLU A 456 4.22 13.35 -9.03
CA GLU A 456 3.83 13.23 -10.43
C GLU A 456 3.08 14.49 -10.89
N SER A 457 3.36 14.91 -12.13
CA SER A 457 2.69 16.05 -12.77
C SER A 457 1.23 15.72 -13.08
N GLN A 458 0.34 16.02 -12.15
CA GLN A 458 -1.10 15.83 -12.29
C GLN A 458 -1.67 16.92 -13.18
N LEU A 459 -2.36 16.55 -14.26
CA LEU A 459 -3.12 17.45 -15.12
C LEU A 459 -4.57 17.49 -14.64
N THR A 460 -5.07 18.68 -14.31
CA THR A 460 -6.46 18.90 -13.89
C THR A 460 -7.21 19.69 -14.96
N ILE A 461 -8.41 19.22 -15.31
CA ILE A 461 -9.29 19.91 -16.27
C ILE A 461 -10.53 20.40 -15.52
N THR A 462 -10.81 21.69 -15.61
CA THR A 462 -11.98 22.35 -15.01
C THR A 462 -12.78 23.09 -16.08
N LEU A 463 -14.04 23.43 -15.75
CA LEU A 463 -14.89 24.29 -16.56
C LEU A 463 -15.05 25.63 -15.83
N GLU A 464 -14.47 26.70 -16.39
CA GLU A 464 -14.62 28.06 -15.85
C GLU A 464 -15.29 28.96 -16.89
N ASN A 465 -16.37 29.65 -16.50
CA ASN A 465 -17.11 30.58 -17.38
C ASN A 465 -17.48 29.99 -18.77
N ASP A 466 -17.94 28.73 -18.80
CA ASP A 466 -18.25 27.96 -20.02
C ASP A 466 -17.03 27.63 -20.93
N GLY A 467 -15.80 27.83 -20.44
CA GLY A 467 -14.55 27.47 -21.11
C GLY A 467 -13.81 26.32 -20.41
N LEU A 468 -13.16 25.45 -21.17
CA LEU A 468 -12.33 24.37 -20.63
C LEU A 468 -10.98 24.95 -20.18
N VAL A 469 -10.60 24.73 -18.92
CA VAL A 469 -9.36 25.21 -18.32
C VAL A 469 -8.53 24.00 -17.89
N ILE A 470 -7.26 23.98 -18.28
CA ILE A 470 -6.31 22.91 -18.01
C ILE A 470 -5.22 23.46 -17.09
N SER A 471 -4.99 22.84 -15.95
CA SER A 471 -3.91 23.18 -15.02
C SER A 471 -3.06 21.95 -14.77
N TRP A 472 -1.84 22.13 -14.29
CA TRP A 472 -0.97 21.01 -13.95
C TRP A 472 -0.05 21.31 -12.76
N THR A 473 0.38 20.27 -12.05
CA THR A 473 1.37 20.39 -10.96
C THR A 473 2.79 20.19 -11.50
N GLY A 474 3.79 20.67 -10.75
CA GLY A 474 5.20 20.56 -11.13
C GLY A 474 5.65 21.54 -12.22
N ASP A 475 6.76 21.21 -12.89
CA ASP A 475 7.41 21.98 -13.95
C ASP A 475 7.14 21.44 -15.36
N ALA A 476 6.16 20.53 -15.50
CA ALA A 476 5.82 19.90 -16.77
C ALA A 476 5.39 20.89 -17.87
N ILE A 477 5.58 20.46 -19.12
CA ILE A 477 5.16 21.19 -20.33
C ILE A 477 3.82 20.64 -20.82
N LEU A 478 2.86 21.51 -21.11
CA LEU A 478 1.59 21.12 -21.70
C LEU A 478 1.75 20.91 -23.22
N GLU A 479 1.41 19.71 -23.69
CA GLU A 479 1.37 19.35 -25.11
C GLU A 479 -0.07 19.09 -25.56
N SER A 480 -0.34 19.27 -26.86
CA SER A 480 -1.64 18.98 -27.47
C SER A 480 -1.53 18.15 -28.75
N ASN A 481 -2.62 17.44 -29.10
CA ASN A 481 -2.74 16.64 -30.32
C ASN A 481 -4.20 16.59 -30.82
N ASP A 482 -4.41 16.39 -32.12
CA ASP A 482 -5.73 16.14 -32.73
C ASP A 482 -6.05 14.64 -32.90
N SER A 483 -5.14 13.74 -32.51
CA SER A 483 -5.29 12.29 -32.62
C SER A 483 -4.52 11.49 -31.57
N LEU A 484 -5.15 10.45 -31.01
CA LEU A 484 -4.48 9.42 -30.20
C LEU A 484 -4.07 8.23 -31.09
N GLY A 485 -2.78 7.90 -31.11
CA GLY A 485 -2.26 6.77 -31.87
C GLY A 485 -0.73 6.61 -31.78
N LEU A 486 -0.25 5.38 -32.00
CA LEU A 486 1.18 5.07 -32.14
C LEU A 486 1.76 5.82 -33.35
N GLY A 487 2.45 6.93 -33.09
CA GLY A 487 3.03 7.81 -34.11
C GLY A 487 2.45 9.24 -34.16
N SER A 488 1.46 9.56 -33.33
CA SER A 488 0.93 10.92 -33.18
C SER A 488 2.02 11.87 -32.69
N LYS A 489 2.21 12.98 -33.40
CA LYS A 489 3.20 14.02 -33.04
C LYS A 489 2.53 15.03 -32.12
N TRP A 490 2.86 14.96 -30.84
CA TRP A 490 2.45 15.95 -29.85
C TRP A 490 3.24 17.24 -30.06
N GLY A 491 2.56 18.37 -29.89
CA GLY A 491 3.17 19.68 -30.00
C GLY A 491 2.89 20.52 -28.77
N ASP A 492 3.92 21.23 -28.30
CA ASP A 492 3.82 22.17 -27.18
C ASP A 492 2.70 23.18 -27.44
N VAL A 493 1.89 23.43 -26.41
CA VAL A 493 0.91 24.51 -26.43
C VAL A 493 1.66 25.84 -26.45
N THR A 494 1.34 26.73 -27.40
CA THR A 494 2.15 27.95 -27.65
C THR A 494 2.02 29.02 -26.57
N ASP A 495 1.04 28.90 -25.66
CA ASP A 495 0.82 29.77 -24.51
C ASP A 495 0.82 28.90 -23.24
N GLN A 496 2.02 28.59 -22.72
CA GLN A 496 2.26 27.71 -21.56
C GLN A 496 1.81 28.33 -20.22
N SER A 497 0.74 29.12 -20.22
CA SER A 497 0.17 29.63 -18.98
C SER A 497 -0.43 28.48 -18.18
N ASN A 498 -0.11 28.39 -16.90
CA ASN A 498 -0.76 27.48 -15.96
C ASN A 498 -1.58 28.31 -14.96
N PRO A 499 -2.92 28.27 -15.01
CA PRO A 499 -3.76 27.43 -15.87
C PRO A 499 -3.84 27.90 -17.35
N TYR A 500 -4.06 26.98 -18.27
CA TYR A 500 -4.28 27.18 -19.70
C TYR A 500 -5.77 27.11 -20.04
N THR A 501 -6.33 28.19 -20.60
CA THR A 501 -7.72 28.19 -21.09
C THR A 501 -7.76 27.72 -22.54
N VAL A 502 -8.50 26.64 -22.82
CA VAL A 502 -8.67 26.12 -24.17
C VAL A 502 -9.54 27.07 -25.01
N PRO A 503 -9.04 27.56 -26.16
CA PRO A 503 -9.79 28.48 -27.01
C PRO A 503 -11.09 27.84 -27.53
N SER A 504 -12.19 28.59 -27.50
CA SER A 504 -13.51 28.16 -27.99
C SER A 504 -13.56 27.83 -29.49
N GLU A 505 -12.53 28.22 -30.26
CA GLU A 505 -12.39 27.84 -31.66
C GLU A 505 -11.82 26.42 -31.83
N ALA A 506 -11.11 25.89 -30.82
CA ALA A 506 -10.54 24.54 -30.84
C ALA A 506 -11.58 23.44 -30.54
N THR A 507 -12.70 23.78 -29.90
CA THR A 507 -13.81 22.85 -29.61
C THR A 507 -14.72 22.60 -30.82
N GLY A 508 -14.52 23.33 -31.93
CA GLY A 508 -15.38 23.25 -33.12
C GLY A 508 -14.94 22.25 -34.20
N THR A 509 -13.74 21.69 -34.11
CA THR A 509 -13.17 20.82 -35.16
C THR A 509 -12.40 19.64 -34.56
N GLY A 510 -13.12 18.57 -34.23
CA GLY A 510 -12.52 17.30 -33.77
C GLY A 510 -12.13 17.29 -32.29
N ALA A 511 -11.81 16.10 -31.79
CA ALA A 511 -11.32 15.94 -30.43
C ALA A 511 -9.87 16.42 -30.33
N MET A 512 -9.60 17.35 -29.41
CA MET A 512 -8.26 17.78 -29.04
C MET A 512 -7.87 17.09 -27.73
N TYR A 513 -6.67 16.54 -27.70
CA TYR A 513 -6.08 15.83 -26.56
C TYR A 513 -4.96 16.66 -25.97
N TYR A 514 -4.80 16.59 -24.65
CA TYR A 514 -3.77 17.30 -23.92
C TYR A 514 -3.03 16.33 -22.99
N ARG A 515 -1.74 16.59 -22.76
CA ARG A 515 -0.94 15.85 -21.78
C ARG A 515 0.16 16.75 -21.19
N THR A 516 0.66 16.38 -20.03
CA THR A 516 1.90 16.90 -19.47
C THR A 516 3.08 16.06 -19.91
N LYS A 517 4.23 16.71 -20.08
CA LYS A 517 5.53 16.05 -20.27
C LYS A 517 6.52 16.65 -19.26
N SER A 518 7.05 15.81 -18.37
CA SER A 518 8.18 16.14 -17.51
C SER A 518 9.48 16.10 -18.33
N GLU A 519 10.46 16.96 -18.03
CA GLU A 519 11.79 16.87 -18.66
C GLU A 519 12.57 15.62 -18.24
#